data_AF-A0A2A5ICM4-F1
#
_entry.id   AF-A0A2A5ICM4-F1
#
_cell.length_a   1.000
_cell.length_b   1.000
_cell.length_c   1.000
_cell.angle_alpha   90.00
_cell.angle_beta   90.00
_cell.angle_gamma   90.00
#
_symmetry.space_group_name_H-M   'P 1'
#
loop_
_entity.id
_entity.type
_entity.pdbx_description
1 polymer ?
#
loop_
_entity_poly.entity_id
_entity_poly.type
_entity_poly.pdbx_seq_one_letter_code
_entity_poly.pdbx_strand_id
1 'polypeptide(L)'
;MDNSLRELIINTAIGHAIRTDQLYNGLKALNKRGCIWADGEIIRGLGMLGSYGVRGRHAIDSLLHVSQTLSYEAARSYLASYQREYREFYAVQKVGHLHAFVLFAMMGERKAGESDAT
;
A
#
# COMPACT_ATOMS: atom_id res chain seq x y z
N MET A 1 -11.66 9.55 17.18
CA MET A 1 -11.70 8.97 15.82
C MET A 1 -13.12 9.16 15.32
N ASP A 2 -13.27 9.80 14.16
CA ASP A 2 -14.56 10.06 13.53
C ASP A 2 -15.32 8.75 13.24
N ASN A 3 -16.65 8.79 13.28
CA ASN A 3 -17.51 7.64 13.00
C ASN A 3 -17.30 7.13 11.58
N SER A 4 -17.11 8.03 10.61
CA SER A 4 -16.83 7.65 9.21
C SER A 4 -15.52 6.83 9.08
N LEU A 5 -14.47 7.23 9.80
CA LEU A 5 -13.19 6.53 9.80
C LEU A 5 -13.25 5.18 10.52
N ARG A 6 -14.05 5.09 11.59
CA ARG A 6 -14.33 3.81 12.27
C ARG A 6 -15.02 2.83 11.34
N GLU A 7 -16.06 3.26 10.65
CA GLU A 7 -16.78 2.44 9.67
C GLU A 7 -15.86 2.00 8.54
N LEU A 8 -15.02 2.90 8.03
CA LEU A 8 -14.01 2.56 7.03
C LEU A 8 -13.06 1.45 7.51
N ILE A 9 -12.54 1.56 8.73
CA ILE A 9 -11.67 0.52 9.33
C ILE A 9 -12.39 -0.83 9.41
N ILE A 10 -13.65 -0.85 9.87
CA ILE A 10 -14.43 -2.08 9.98
C ILE A 10 -14.67 -2.70 8.60
N ASN A 11 -15.11 -1.90 7.63
CA ASN A 11 -15.41 -2.37 6.28
C ASN A 11 -14.15 -2.87 5.57
N THR A 12 -13.02 -2.18 5.73
CA THR A 12 -11.73 -2.63 5.19
C THR A 12 -11.24 -3.90 5.88
N ALA A 13 -11.38 -4.01 7.20
CA ALA A 13 -11.01 -5.22 7.93
C ALA A 13 -11.80 -6.44 7.43
N ILE A 14 -13.12 -6.30 7.25
CA ILE A 14 -13.99 -7.34 6.72
C ILE A 14 -13.61 -7.67 5.28
N GLY A 15 -13.54 -6.66 4.40
CA GLY A 15 -13.30 -6.85 2.97
C GLY A 15 -11.95 -7.50 2.64
N HIS A 16 -10.95 -7.34 3.50
CA HIS A 16 -9.60 -7.88 3.28
C HIS A 16 -9.23 -9.02 4.24
N ALA A 17 -10.16 -9.47 5.10
CA ALA A 17 -9.92 -10.48 6.14
C ALA A 17 -8.70 -10.15 7.04
N ILE A 18 -8.66 -8.90 7.51
CA ILE A 18 -7.63 -8.34 8.40
C ILE A 18 -8.29 -7.98 9.73
N ARG A 19 -7.53 -8.04 10.82
CA ARG A 19 -8.06 -7.60 12.12
C ARG A 19 -8.16 -6.07 12.19
N THR A 20 -9.24 -5.58 12.78
CA THR A 20 -9.49 -4.12 12.94
C THR A 20 -8.38 -3.42 13.73
N ASP A 21 -7.80 -4.08 14.73
CA ASP A 21 -6.70 -3.52 15.52
C ASP A 21 -5.40 -3.38 14.72
N GLN A 22 -5.15 -4.24 13.72
CA GLN A 22 -4.01 -4.10 12.83
C GLN A 22 -4.13 -2.84 11.97
N LEU A 23 -5.34 -2.54 11.48
CA LEU A 23 -5.61 -1.31 10.73
C LEU A 23 -5.49 -0.06 11.63
N TYR A 24 -6.06 -0.10 12.83
CA TYR A 24 -5.99 1.01 13.78
C TYR A 24 -4.55 1.33 14.20
N ASN A 25 -3.79 0.29 14.57
CA ASN A 25 -2.39 0.45 14.96
C ASN A 25 -1.52 0.87 13.78
N GLY A 26 -1.79 0.35 12.58
CA GLY A 26 -1.11 0.76 11.35
C GLY A 26 -1.32 2.24 11.03
N LEU A 27 -2.57 2.71 11.09
CA LEU A 27 -2.91 4.13 10.91
C LEU A 27 -2.17 5.01 11.91
N LYS A 28 -2.27 4.70 13.20
CA LYS A 28 -1.58 5.46 14.27
C LYS A 28 -0.07 5.51 14.05
N ALA A 29 0.53 4.38 13.62
CA ALA A 29 1.96 4.31 13.36
C ALA A 29 2.37 5.13 12.13
N LEU A 30 1.60 5.10 11.04
CA LEU A 30 1.86 5.86 9.82
C LEU A 30 1.72 7.37 10.04
N ASN A 31 0.67 7.81 10.73
CA ASN A 31 0.49 9.22 11.07
C ASN A 31 1.62 9.73 11.95
N LYS A 32 2.03 8.94 12.96
CA LYS A 32 3.17 9.30 13.82
C LYS A 32 4.50 9.43 13.04
N ARG A 33 4.66 8.66 11.95
CA ARG A 33 5.86 8.64 11.12
C ARG A 33 5.82 9.61 9.94
N GLY A 34 4.78 10.44 9.83
CA GLY A 34 4.67 11.47 8.80
C GLY A 34 4.28 10.92 7.42
N CYS A 35 3.47 9.86 7.37
CA CYS A 35 2.81 9.47 6.13
C CYS A 35 1.96 10.64 5.62
N ILE A 36 2.14 11.02 4.35
CA ILE A 36 1.50 12.22 3.78
C ILE A 36 0.09 11.96 3.24
N TRP A 37 -0.30 10.70 3.14
CA TRP A 37 -1.63 10.29 2.72
C TRP A 37 -2.67 10.58 3.80
N ALA A 38 -3.91 10.82 3.38
CA ALA A 38 -5.03 10.99 4.29
C ALA A 38 -5.34 9.68 5.03
N ASP A 39 -5.94 9.78 6.23
CA ASP A 39 -6.28 8.61 7.06
C ASP A 39 -7.06 7.54 6.28
N GLY A 40 -8.02 7.95 5.44
CA GLY A 40 -8.80 7.02 4.65
C GLY A 40 -8.00 6.28 3.57
N GLU A 41 -7.00 6.94 2.99
CA GLU A 41 -6.08 6.36 2.01
C GLU A 41 -5.13 5.38 2.68
N ILE A 42 -4.63 5.72 3.87
CA ILE A 42 -3.81 4.84 4.71
C ILE A 42 -4.55 3.55 5.03
N ILE A 43 -5.81 3.63 5.47
CA ILE A 43 -6.61 2.45 5.78
C ILE A 43 -6.79 1.55 4.55
N ARG A 44 -7.13 2.13 3.39
CA ARG A 44 -7.28 1.38 2.14
C ARG A 44 -5.97 0.74 1.69
N GLY A 45 -4.85 1.46 1.80
CA GLY A 45 -3.52 0.94 1.51
C GLY A 45 -3.16 -0.25 2.40
N LEU A 46 -3.38 -0.15 3.71
CA LEU A 46 -3.15 -1.25 4.66
C LEU A 46 -4.04 -2.47 4.34
N GLY A 47 -5.30 -2.24 3.98
CA GLY A 47 -6.23 -3.27 3.54
C GLY A 47 -5.70 -4.05 2.33
N MET A 48 -5.29 -3.31 1.31
CA MET A 48 -4.72 -3.84 0.08
C MET A 48 -3.47 -4.68 0.33
N LEU A 49 -2.51 -4.19 1.12
CA LEU A 49 -1.31 -4.95 1.48
C LEU A 49 -1.64 -6.23 2.26
N GLY A 50 -2.63 -6.17 3.16
CA GLY A 50 -3.03 -7.33 3.95
C GLY A 50 -3.71 -8.43 3.14
N SER A 51 -4.38 -8.11 2.02
CA SER A 51 -4.86 -9.11 1.05
C SER A 51 -3.74 -9.90 0.39
N TYR A 52 -2.54 -9.32 0.30
CA TYR A 52 -1.32 -9.99 -0.18
C TYR A 52 -0.50 -10.62 0.95
N GLY A 53 -1.08 -10.74 2.14
CA GLY A 53 -0.43 -11.37 3.29
C GLY A 53 0.57 -10.48 4.02
N VAL A 54 0.71 -9.20 3.66
CA VAL A 54 1.70 -8.32 4.31
C VAL A 54 1.05 -7.46 5.36
N ARG A 55 1.60 -7.58 6.56
CA ARG A 55 0.98 -7.12 7.80
C ARG A 55 2.05 -6.55 8.73
N GLY A 56 1.58 -5.86 9.77
CA GLY A 56 2.44 -5.34 10.83
C GLY A 56 3.51 -4.38 10.30
N ARG A 57 4.74 -4.51 10.79
CA ARG A 57 5.85 -3.60 10.47
C ARG A 57 6.12 -3.51 8.96
N HIS A 58 6.11 -4.63 8.24
CA HIS A 58 6.37 -4.62 6.79
C HIS A 58 5.35 -3.80 6.00
N ALA A 59 4.07 -3.88 6.36
CA ALA A 59 3.03 -3.08 5.71
C ALA A 59 3.21 -1.58 5.99
N ILE A 60 3.57 -1.24 7.24
CA ILE A 60 3.83 0.15 7.65
C ILE A 60 5.04 0.72 6.91
N ASP A 61 6.17 0.01 6.87
CA ASP A 61 7.39 0.48 6.21
C ASP A 61 7.17 0.66 4.70
N SER A 62 6.48 -0.30 4.07
CA SER A 62 6.15 -0.25 2.64
C SER A 62 5.26 0.96 2.30
N LEU A 63 4.18 1.17 3.07
CA LEU A 63 3.27 2.29 2.84
C LEU A 63 3.93 3.63 3.11
N LEU A 64 4.73 3.74 4.17
CA LEU A 64 5.44 4.98 4.46
C LEU A 64 6.35 5.36 3.30
N HIS A 65 7.13 4.41 2.79
CA HIS A 65 8.02 4.63 1.66
C HIS A 65 7.25 5.05 0.41
N VAL A 66 6.23 4.29 0.02
CA VAL A 66 5.40 4.61 -1.15
C VAL A 66 4.75 5.99 -1.00
N SER A 67 4.27 6.34 0.19
CA SER A 67 3.62 7.62 0.44
C SER A 67 4.55 8.82 0.23
N GLN A 68 5.85 8.65 0.47
CA GLN A 68 6.83 9.73 0.28
C GLN A 68 7.12 10.00 -1.20
N THR A 69 6.91 9.02 -2.07
CA THR A 69 7.21 9.10 -3.50
C THR A 69 5.96 9.33 -4.35
N LEU A 70 4.82 8.76 -3.96
CA LEU A 70 3.59 8.72 -4.76
C LEU A 70 2.39 9.21 -3.96
N SER A 71 1.48 9.92 -4.64
CA SER A 71 0.12 10.08 -4.11
C SER A 71 -0.60 8.73 -4.06
N TYR A 72 -1.60 8.61 -3.19
CA TYR A 72 -2.39 7.39 -3.07
C TYR A 72 -3.01 6.97 -4.42
N GLU A 73 -3.55 7.92 -5.17
CA GLU A 73 -4.14 7.65 -6.49
C GLU A 73 -3.11 7.13 -7.50
N ALA A 74 -1.88 7.67 -7.48
CA ALA A 74 -0.80 7.16 -8.32
C ALA A 74 -0.41 5.73 -7.93
N ALA A 75 -0.25 5.45 -6.64
CA ALA A 75 0.06 4.11 -6.13
C ALA A 75 -1.05 3.10 -6.49
N ARG A 76 -2.32 3.50 -6.38
CA ARG A 76 -3.49 2.68 -6.75
C ARG A 76 -3.52 2.39 -8.25
N SER A 77 -3.31 3.40 -9.08
CA SER A 77 -3.26 3.27 -10.54
C SER A 77 -2.12 2.37 -11.00
N TYR A 78 -0.97 2.49 -10.31
CA TYR A 78 0.19 1.64 -10.55
C TYR A 78 -0.11 0.17 -10.25
N LEU A 79 -0.69 -0.13 -9.08
CA LEU A 79 -1.06 -1.51 -8.73
C LEU A 79 -2.04 -2.11 -9.74
N ALA A 80 -3.07 -1.36 -10.12
CA ALA A 80 -4.08 -1.84 -11.06
C ALA A 80 -3.48 -2.18 -12.44
N SER A 81 -2.53 -1.36 -12.92
CA SER A 81 -1.82 -1.59 -14.18
C SER A 81 -0.99 -2.88 -14.11
N TYR A 82 -0.25 -3.06 -13.01
CA TYR A 82 0.57 -4.25 -12.78
C TYR A 82 -0.27 -5.53 -12.67
N GLN A 83 -1.39 -5.50 -11.94
CA GLN A 83 -2.31 -6.65 -11.86
C GLN A 83 -2.88 -7.06 -13.22
N ARG A 84 -3.16 -6.09 -14.10
CA ARG A 84 -3.66 -6.36 -15.45
C ARG A 84 -2.61 -7.03 -16.33
N GLU A 85 -1.37 -6.55 -16.26
CA GLU A 85 -0.25 -7.06 -17.08
C GLU A 85 0.14 -8.49 -16.72
N TYR A 86 0.11 -8.84 -15.43
CA TYR A 86 0.58 -10.16 -14.96
C TYR A 86 -0.55 -11.12 -14.58
N ARG A 87 -1.78 -10.87 -15.03
CA ARG A 87 -2.99 -11.60 -14.61
C ARG A 87 -2.88 -13.14 -14.68
N GLU A 88 -2.20 -13.68 -15.69
CA GLU A 88 -2.03 -15.13 -15.90
C GLU A 88 -0.98 -15.77 -14.98
N PHE A 89 0.07 -15.04 -14.61
CA PHE A 89 1.12 -15.51 -13.67
C PHE A 89 0.60 -15.60 -12.22
N TYR A 90 -0.42 -14.82 -11.89
CA TYR A 90 -0.93 -14.61 -10.51
C TYR A 90 -2.06 -15.56 -10.12
N ALA A 91 -2.61 -16.33 -11.08
CA ALA A 91 -3.57 -17.39 -10.77
C ALA A 91 -2.92 -18.58 -10.01
N VAL A 92 -1.59 -18.69 -10.04
CA VAL A 92 -0.85 -19.90 -9.63
C VAL A 92 0.00 -19.71 -8.36
N GLN A 93 0.33 -18.49 -7.92
CA GLN A 93 1.15 -18.27 -6.72
C GLN A 93 0.58 -17.17 -5.82
N LYS A 94 0.33 -17.46 -4.54
CA LYS A 94 -0.17 -16.48 -3.55
C LYS A 94 0.93 -15.73 -2.77
N VAL A 95 2.21 -15.82 -3.14
CA VAL A 95 3.32 -15.51 -2.20
C VAL A 95 4.40 -14.51 -2.73
N GLY A 96 4.38 -14.11 -4.01
CA GLY A 96 5.41 -13.19 -4.57
C GLY A 96 5.08 -11.68 -4.51
N HIS A 97 3.86 -11.29 -4.15
CA HIS A 97 3.22 -10.15 -4.82
C HIS A 97 3.28 -8.80 -4.12
N LEU A 98 3.52 -8.79 -2.81
CA LEU A 98 3.87 -7.54 -2.14
C LEU A 98 5.34 -7.15 -2.33
N HIS A 99 6.19 -8.15 -2.59
CA HIS A 99 7.62 -7.96 -2.86
C HIS A 99 7.85 -7.11 -4.13
N ALA A 100 6.95 -7.19 -5.13
CA ALA A 100 6.99 -6.41 -6.37
C ALA A 100 6.36 -5.00 -6.25
N PHE A 101 5.32 -4.83 -5.43
CA PHE A 101 4.74 -3.50 -5.14
C PHE A 101 5.75 -2.57 -4.45
N VAL A 102 6.64 -3.15 -3.64
CA VAL A 102 7.75 -2.49 -2.96
C VAL A 102 8.97 -2.28 -3.87
N LEU A 103 9.23 -3.15 -4.86
CA LEU A 103 10.38 -2.99 -5.78
C LEU A 103 10.18 -1.88 -6.83
N PHE A 104 8.95 -1.56 -7.24
CA PHE A 104 8.73 -0.58 -8.32
C PHE A 104 8.54 0.87 -7.88
N ALA A 105 8.09 1.14 -6.64
CA ALA A 105 8.21 2.49 -6.07
C ALA A 105 9.68 2.94 -5.98
N MET A 106 10.63 1.99 -5.93
CA MET A 106 12.08 2.23 -5.77
C MET A 106 12.90 2.30 -7.09
N MET A 107 12.33 2.02 -8.27
CA MET A 107 13.10 2.03 -9.55
C MET A 107 12.81 3.21 -10.48
N GLY A 108 11.72 3.97 -10.28
CA GLY A 108 11.37 5.13 -11.11
C GLY A 108 12.21 6.39 -10.87
N GLU A 109 12.62 6.66 -9.62
CA GLU A 109 13.45 7.84 -9.33
C GLU A 109 14.90 7.70 -9.83
N ARG A 110 15.43 6.47 -9.93
CA ARG A 110 16.82 6.25 -10.36
C ARG A 110 17.05 6.24 -11.87
N LYS A 111 16.01 6.17 -12.72
CA LYS A 111 16.19 6.26 -14.18
C LYS A 111 15.69 7.56 -14.81
N ALA A 112 14.76 8.28 -14.17
CA ALA A 112 14.26 9.55 -14.71
C ALA A 112 15.16 10.76 -14.37
N GLY A 113 16.03 10.65 -13.35
CA GLY A 113 16.93 11.73 -12.95
C GLY A 113 18.37 11.66 -13.47
N GLU A 114 18.84 10.50 -13.96
CA GLU A 114 20.28 10.28 -14.22
C GLU A 114 20.64 9.80 -15.64
N SER A 115 19.72 9.71 -16.59
CA SER A 115 20.08 9.23 -17.94
C SER A 115 19.29 9.87 -19.08
N ASP A 116 19.21 11.20 -19.14
CA ASP A 116 19.12 11.94 -20.41
C ASP A 116 19.58 13.42 -20.29
N ALA A 117 20.63 13.64 -19.49
CA ALA A 117 21.34 14.91 -19.45
C ALA A 117 22.83 14.68 -19.17
N THR A 118 23.54 13.98 -20.07
CA THR A 118 24.87 14.34 -20.62
C THR A 118 25.44 13.23 -21.50
#